data_AF-A0A7Y1YX97-F1
#
_entry.id   AF-A0A7Y1YX97-F1
#
_cell.length_a   1.000
_cell.length_b   1.000
_cell.length_c   1.000
_cell.angle_alpha   90.00
_cell.angle_beta   90.00
_cell.angle_gamma   90.00
#
_symmetry.space_group_name_H-M   'P 1'
#
loop_
_entity.id
_entity.type
_entity.pdbx_description
1 polymer ?
#
loop_
_entity_poly.entity_id
_entity_poly.type
_entity_poly.pdbx_seq_one_letter_code
_entity_poly.pdbx_strand_id
1 'polypeptide(L)'
;MTMSNFSLGRYISCIGVLLFSAPVWADQVINDDLIVDGSQCVGADCADGELFDFDTIKLKSSDPQIRFQDTSTSAGFPTNDWLMGITDDTTTGSAYFYITDERSGLEVLHVQATDLGGVALGAGSAVVPDAISVGAPGAERPIVNVAPGTADTDAVNMQQFVDFQTGIDTSPDALAIEAEIAAVQIRIDELNNRVNDLLDRVNAL
;
A
#
# COMPACT_ATOMS: atom_id res chain seq x y z
N MET A 1 34.27 24.64 93.52
CA MET A 1 34.11 23.23 93.96
C MET A 1 32.96 22.67 93.16
N THR A 2 33.04 21.63 92.34
CA THR A 2 34.06 20.60 92.07
C THR A 2 33.60 19.89 90.78
N MET A 3 34.56 19.42 89.99
CA MET A 3 34.35 18.54 88.83
C MET A 3 33.65 17.22 89.22
N SER A 4 32.94 16.57 88.28
CA SER A 4 33.30 15.22 87.81
C SER A 4 32.35 14.71 86.70
N ASN A 5 32.90 13.75 85.95
CA ASN A 5 32.62 13.30 84.58
C ASN A 5 31.52 12.22 84.40
N PHE A 6 31.40 11.77 83.14
CA PHE A 6 30.79 10.55 82.54
C PHE A 6 29.41 10.79 81.89
N SER A 7 29.09 10.34 80.67
CA SER A 7 29.70 9.38 79.74
C SER A 7 29.10 9.61 78.34
N LEU A 8 29.90 9.45 77.27
CA LEU A 8 29.43 9.45 75.88
C LEU A 8 28.68 8.13 75.57
N GLY A 9 27.39 8.23 75.24
CA GLY A 9 26.52 7.09 74.90
C GLY A 9 25.85 7.24 73.52
N ARG A 10 26.63 6.98 72.47
CA ARG A 10 26.32 6.11 71.31
C ARG A 10 24.84 5.79 70.93
N TYR A 11 24.47 6.16 69.69
CA TYR A 11 23.46 5.60 68.75
C TYR A 11 21.98 5.76 69.17
N ILE A 12 21.00 6.14 68.34
CA ILE A 12 20.68 5.73 66.97
C ILE A 12 20.01 6.92 66.26
N SER A 13 20.61 7.41 65.18
CA SER A 13 19.92 8.31 64.24
C SER A 13 18.91 7.46 63.46
N CYS A 14 17.62 7.66 63.71
CA CYS A 14 16.57 7.17 62.83
C CYS A 14 16.65 7.95 61.51
N ILE A 15 17.55 7.53 60.62
CA ILE A 15 17.44 7.83 59.19
C ILE A 15 16.14 7.18 58.76
N GLY A 16 15.09 7.99 58.64
CA GLY A 16 13.84 7.59 58.01
C GLY A 16 14.17 7.12 56.60
N VAL A 17 14.08 5.81 56.37
CA VAL A 17 14.08 5.24 55.04
C VAL A 17 12.82 5.81 54.38
N LEU A 18 13.00 6.88 53.62
CA LEU A 18 12.06 7.27 52.57
C LEU A 18 12.06 6.10 51.59
N LEU A 19 11.09 5.21 51.77
CA LEU A 19 10.71 4.22 50.79
C LEU A 19 10.23 5.00 49.56
N PHE A 20 11.15 5.28 48.64
CA PHE A 20 10.78 5.65 47.29
C PHE A 20 10.02 4.44 46.73
N SER A 21 8.70 4.57 46.65
CA SER A 21 7.85 3.64 45.91
C SER A 21 8.26 3.74 44.44
N ALA A 22 9.10 2.81 43.98
CA ALA A 22 9.31 2.63 42.56
C ALA A 22 7.94 2.31 41.93
N PRO A 23 7.59 2.90 40.78
CA PRO A 23 6.41 2.46 40.05
C PRO A 23 6.63 0.98 39.70
N VAL A 24 5.82 0.10 40.29
CA VAL A 24 5.76 -1.31 39.89
C VAL A 24 4.86 -1.34 38.67
N TRP A 25 5.42 -1.65 37.52
CA TRP A 25 4.64 -1.94 36.31
C TRP A 25 4.17 -3.38 36.44
N ALA A 26 3.02 -3.57 37.09
CA ALA A 26 2.36 -4.86 37.12
C ALA A 26 1.41 -4.94 35.93
N ASP A 27 1.70 -5.85 35.00
CA ASP A 27 0.79 -6.14 33.89
C ASP A 27 -0.40 -6.94 34.39
N GLN A 28 -1.58 -6.64 33.87
CA GLN A 28 -2.78 -7.44 34.13
C GLN A 28 -2.84 -8.59 33.13
N VAL A 29 -2.77 -9.83 33.66
CA VAL A 29 -2.93 -11.05 32.86
C VAL A 29 -4.29 -11.66 33.17
N ILE A 30 -5.13 -11.81 32.15
CA ILE A 30 -6.37 -12.59 32.22
C ILE A 30 -6.06 -13.97 31.65
N ASN A 31 -6.07 -15.01 32.49
CA ASN A 31 -5.73 -16.39 32.09
C ASN A 31 -6.89 -17.11 31.37
N ASP A 32 -7.92 -16.38 30.98
CA ASP A 32 -9.14 -16.87 30.34
C ASP A 32 -9.64 -15.83 29.32
N ASP A 33 -10.73 -16.13 28.63
CA ASP A 33 -11.33 -15.23 27.66
C ASP A 33 -11.85 -13.94 28.34
N LEU A 34 -11.47 -12.78 27.82
CA LEU A 34 -12.03 -11.49 28.23
C LEU A 34 -13.24 -11.15 27.35
N ILE A 35 -14.44 -11.18 27.93
CA ILE A 35 -15.66 -10.67 27.32
C ILE A 35 -15.97 -9.31 27.92
N VAL A 36 -16.03 -8.28 27.08
CA VAL A 36 -16.44 -6.92 27.46
C VAL A 36 -17.87 -6.68 26.98
N ASP A 37 -18.83 -6.63 27.90
CA ASP A 37 -20.22 -6.26 27.59
C ASP A 37 -20.35 -4.73 27.65
N GLY A 38 -20.17 -4.08 26.50
CA GLY A 38 -20.10 -2.64 26.34
C GLY A 38 -18.99 -2.23 25.38
N SER A 39 -18.22 -1.21 25.76
CA SER A 39 -17.12 -0.68 24.95
C SER A 39 -15.78 -0.69 25.70
N GLN A 40 -14.68 -0.81 24.95
CA GLN A 40 -13.33 -0.83 25.48
C GLN A 40 -12.52 0.34 24.91
N CYS A 41 -11.86 1.12 25.77
CA CYS A 41 -10.80 2.04 25.32
C CYS A 41 -9.43 1.43 25.63
N VAL A 42 -8.53 1.46 24.64
CA VAL A 42 -7.14 1.01 24.77
C VAL A 42 -6.19 2.10 24.29
N GLY A 43 -5.21 2.44 25.12
CA GLY A 43 -4.16 3.41 24.80
C GLY A 43 -3.98 4.49 25.87
N ALA A 44 -2.91 5.27 25.74
CA ALA A 44 -2.48 6.23 26.77
C ALA A 44 -3.45 7.41 26.94
N ASP A 45 -4.25 7.70 25.91
CA ASP A 45 -5.17 8.84 25.90
C ASP A 45 -6.62 8.47 26.26
N CYS A 46 -6.84 7.24 26.72
CA CYS A 46 -8.12 6.82 27.30
C CYS A 46 -8.39 7.56 28.61
N ALA A 47 -9.65 7.89 28.87
CA ALA A 47 -10.06 8.66 30.04
C ALA A 47 -11.25 8.01 30.75
N ASP A 48 -11.27 8.09 32.09
CA ASP A 48 -12.40 7.63 32.88
C ASP A 48 -13.67 8.44 32.58
N GLY A 49 -14.79 7.73 32.41
CA GLY A 49 -16.09 8.33 32.09
C GLY A 49 -16.24 8.86 30.65
N GLU A 50 -15.40 8.44 29.69
CA GLU A 50 -15.55 8.88 28.30
C GLU A 50 -16.79 8.30 27.60
N LEU A 51 -17.38 9.09 26.69
CA LEU A 51 -18.54 8.66 25.90
C LEU A 51 -18.07 7.83 24.72
N PHE A 52 -18.72 6.69 24.49
CA PHE A 52 -18.41 5.77 23.39
C PHE A 52 -19.33 5.88 22.19
N ASP A 53 -20.49 6.53 22.32
CA ASP A 53 -21.52 6.60 21.29
C ASP A 53 -21.86 5.19 20.74
N PHE A 54 -21.47 4.90 19.50
CA PHE A 54 -21.66 3.59 18.86
C PHE A 54 -20.34 2.78 18.74
N ASP A 55 -19.22 3.32 19.22
CA ASP A 55 -17.92 2.67 19.13
C ASP A 55 -17.80 1.54 20.15
N THR A 56 -17.53 0.32 19.68
CA THR A 56 -17.26 -0.84 20.54
C THR A 56 -15.82 -0.83 21.06
N ILE A 57 -14.85 -0.38 20.26
CA ILE A 57 -13.45 -0.27 20.67
C ILE A 57 -12.89 1.08 20.21
N LYS A 58 -12.27 1.82 21.14
CA LYS A 58 -11.51 3.04 20.85
C LYS A 58 -10.03 2.79 21.10
N LEU A 59 -9.20 3.03 20.08
CA LEU A 59 -7.75 3.04 20.24
C LEU A 59 -7.29 4.50 20.31
N LYS A 60 -6.73 4.92 21.46
CA LYS A 60 -6.39 6.32 21.72
C LYS A 60 -4.91 6.48 22.10
N SER A 61 -4.14 6.96 21.15
CA SER A 61 -2.71 7.26 21.21
C SER A 61 -2.39 8.29 20.12
N SER A 62 -1.19 8.89 20.10
CA SER A 62 -0.73 9.67 18.94
C SER A 62 -0.71 8.83 17.66
N ASP A 63 -0.25 7.58 17.77
CA ASP A 63 -0.14 6.63 16.67
C ASP A 63 -0.77 5.29 17.10
N PRO A 64 -2.09 5.16 17.04
CA PRO A 64 -2.77 3.92 17.43
C PRO A 64 -2.42 2.81 16.43
N GLN A 65 -1.94 1.70 16.97
CA GLN A 65 -1.50 0.54 16.20
C GLN A 65 -2.01 -0.77 16.80
N ILE A 66 -2.31 -1.73 15.93
CA ILE A 66 -2.56 -3.13 16.29
C ILE A 66 -1.45 -3.96 15.65
N ARG A 67 -0.79 -4.77 16.48
CA ARG A 67 0.29 -5.63 16.04
C ARG A 67 -0.14 -7.10 16.09
N PHE A 68 0.11 -7.80 15.01
CA PHE A 68 -0.09 -9.24 14.88
C PHE A 68 1.28 -9.90 14.84
N GLN A 69 1.71 -10.42 15.99
CA GLN A 69 2.98 -11.15 16.11
C GLN A 69 2.73 -12.64 15.93
N ASP A 70 3.36 -13.24 14.94
CA ASP A 70 3.39 -14.68 14.75
C ASP A 70 4.52 -15.29 15.58
N THR A 71 4.16 -15.92 16.70
CA THR A 71 5.13 -16.54 17.62
C THR A 71 5.47 -17.99 17.24
N SER A 72 5.05 -18.47 16.07
CA SER A 72 5.31 -19.85 15.65
C SER A 72 6.81 -20.09 15.42
N THR A 73 7.30 -21.25 15.87
CA THR A 73 8.74 -21.61 15.80
C THR A 73 8.98 -22.91 15.01
N SER A 74 7.92 -23.56 14.56
CA SER A 74 7.99 -24.80 13.81
C SER A 74 8.23 -24.54 12.32
N ALA A 75 9.17 -25.30 11.73
CA ALA A 75 9.42 -25.23 10.29
C ALA A 75 8.13 -25.58 9.51
N GLY A 76 7.67 -24.69 8.64
CA GLY A 76 6.48 -24.86 7.81
C GLY A 76 5.34 -23.90 8.12
N PHE A 77 5.41 -23.15 9.22
CA PHE A 77 4.51 -22.02 9.45
C PHE A 77 5.14 -20.74 8.88
N PRO A 78 4.35 -19.89 8.20
CA PRO A 78 4.73 -18.49 8.03
C PRO A 78 5.09 -17.90 9.38
N THR A 79 5.95 -16.89 9.38
CA THR A 79 6.44 -16.24 10.61
C THR A 79 6.46 -14.71 10.40
N ASN A 80 5.63 -14.25 9.46
CA ASN A 80 5.55 -12.84 9.11
C ASN A 80 4.71 -12.15 10.18
N ASP A 81 5.29 -11.13 10.79
CA ASP A 81 4.57 -10.23 11.68
C ASP A 81 3.92 -9.12 10.86
N TRP A 82 2.74 -8.68 11.29
CA TRP A 82 2.01 -7.60 10.64
C TRP A 82 1.73 -6.48 11.62
N LEU A 83 1.86 -5.26 11.14
CA LEU A 83 1.45 -4.07 11.85
C LEU A 83 0.39 -3.37 11.04
N MET A 84 -0.69 -2.95 11.69
CA MET A 84 -1.61 -1.98 11.11
C MET A 84 -1.72 -0.80 12.04
N GLY A 85 -1.89 0.39 11.46
CA GLY A 85 -1.99 1.60 12.24
C GLY A 85 -2.59 2.75 11.47
N ILE A 86 -2.91 3.78 12.23
CA ILE A 86 -3.21 5.11 11.71
C ILE A 86 -2.15 6.02 12.30
N THR A 87 -1.60 6.89 11.49
CA THR A 87 -0.70 7.94 11.96
C THR A 87 -1.18 9.27 11.41
N ASP A 88 -1.05 10.30 12.23
CA ASP A 88 -1.20 11.69 11.82
C ASP A 88 0.16 12.42 11.83
N ASP A 89 1.27 11.67 11.82
CA ASP A 89 2.61 12.22 11.93
C ASP A 89 2.92 13.18 10.76
N THR A 90 2.67 14.45 11.05
CA THR A 90 2.93 15.60 10.17
C THR A 90 4.38 15.73 9.72
N THR A 91 5.30 14.97 10.33
CA THR A 91 6.73 14.93 9.96
C THR A 91 6.97 14.20 8.65
N THR A 92 6.13 13.22 8.28
CA THR A 92 6.22 12.47 7.02
C THR A 92 5.23 12.93 5.95
N GLY A 93 4.31 13.83 6.30
CA GLY A 93 3.35 14.43 5.38
C GLY A 93 1.95 14.51 5.94
N SER A 94 1.04 13.74 5.34
CA SER A 94 -0.40 13.72 5.66
C SER A 94 -0.76 12.50 6.49
N ALA A 95 -1.85 12.56 7.26
CA ALA A 95 -2.34 11.39 7.98
C ALA A 95 -2.63 10.21 7.04
N TYR A 96 -2.39 8.98 7.47
CA TYR A 96 -2.64 7.79 6.66
C TYR A 96 -2.93 6.55 7.51
N PHE A 97 -3.68 5.62 6.91
CA PHE A 97 -3.86 4.27 7.39
C PHE A 97 -2.91 3.33 6.63
N TYR A 98 -2.27 2.40 7.34
CA TYR A 98 -1.32 1.47 6.73
C TYR A 98 -1.44 0.05 7.26
N ILE A 99 -0.99 -0.89 6.43
CA ILE A 99 -0.66 -2.27 6.82
C ILE A 99 0.77 -2.54 6.35
N THR A 100 1.61 -3.01 7.26
CA THR A 100 3.02 -3.27 7.04
C THR A 100 3.32 -4.73 7.31
N ASP A 101 4.03 -5.37 6.37
CA ASP A 101 4.72 -6.63 6.64
C ASP A 101 6.01 -6.27 7.40
N GLU A 102 6.03 -6.51 8.70
CA GLU A 102 7.13 -6.10 9.58
C GLU A 102 8.41 -6.87 9.35
N ARG A 103 8.33 -8.05 8.72
CA ARG A 103 9.53 -8.79 8.32
C ARG A 103 10.24 -8.09 7.17
N SER A 104 9.47 -7.59 6.20
CA SER A 104 10.02 -6.85 5.07
C SER A 104 10.28 -5.37 5.39
N GLY A 105 9.59 -4.83 6.39
CA GLY A 105 9.55 -3.40 6.69
C GLY A 105 8.80 -2.57 5.64
N LEU A 106 8.05 -3.23 4.73
CA LEU A 106 7.33 -2.57 3.65
C LEU A 106 5.84 -2.48 3.94
N GLU A 107 5.29 -1.29 3.71
CA GLU A 107 3.85 -1.08 3.66
C GLU A 107 3.27 -1.82 2.45
N VAL A 108 2.33 -2.72 2.69
CA VAL A 108 1.59 -3.45 1.64
C VAL A 108 0.29 -2.74 1.27
N LEU A 109 -0.20 -1.87 2.15
CA LEU A 109 -1.35 -1.01 1.94
C LEU A 109 -1.05 0.34 2.58
N HIS A 110 -1.26 1.40 1.82
CA HIS A 110 -1.21 2.77 2.29
C HIS A 110 -2.46 3.49 1.79
N VAL A 111 -3.24 4.06 2.70
CA VAL A 111 -4.43 4.86 2.39
C VAL A 111 -4.25 6.24 2.97
N GLN A 112 -4.00 7.22 2.11
CA GLN A 112 -3.67 8.58 2.50
C GLN A 112 -4.94 9.41 2.74
N ALA A 113 -5.00 10.10 3.87
CA ALA A 113 -6.08 10.99 4.27
C ALA A 113 -5.73 12.45 3.92
N THR A 114 -5.85 12.79 2.64
CA THR A 114 -5.76 14.17 2.11
C THR A 114 -7.04 14.55 1.36
N ASP A 115 -7.18 15.82 0.96
CA ASP A 115 -8.33 16.28 0.17
C ASP A 115 -8.51 15.51 -1.15
N LEU A 116 -7.41 15.02 -1.74
CA LEU A 116 -7.42 14.17 -2.94
C LEU A 116 -7.38 12.67 -2.62
N GLY A 117 -7.03 12.30 -1.39
CA GLY A 117 -6.73 10.93 -1.01
C GLY A 117 -5.53 10.34 -1.77
N GLY A 118 -5.51 9.00 -1.83
CA GLY A 118 -4.52 8.22 -2.56
C GLY A 118 -4.37 6.84 -1.94
N VAL A 119 -4.34 5.79 -2.77
CA VAL A 119 -4.19 4.42 -2.31
C VAL A 119 -2.96 3.80 -2.97
N ALA A 120 -2.03 3.27 -2.19
CA ALA A 120 -0.95 2.44 -2.70
C ALA A 120 -1.18 0.97 -2.28
N LEU A 121 -1.21 0.08 -3.27
CA LEU A 121 -1.42 -1.36 -3.10
C LEU A 121 -0.15 -2.12 -3.47
N GLY A 122 0.34 -2.94 -2.55
CA GLY A 122 1.53 -3.76 -2.72
C GLY A 122 2.80 -3.16 -2.11
N ALA A 123 3.69 -4.04 -1.65
CA ALA A 123 4.91 -3.68 -0.93
C ALA A 123 5.79 -2.69 -1.72
N GLY A 124 6.02 -1.50 -1.17
CA GLY A 124 6.85 -0.47 -1.82
C GLY A 124 6.19 0.23 -3.02
N SER A 125 4.87 0.17 -3.15
CA SER A 125 4.12 1.03 -4.06
C SER A 125 4.17 2.49 -3.60
N ALA A 126 4.27 3.42 -4.54
CA ALA A 126 4.27 4.86 -4.25
C ALA A 126 2.83 5.38 -4.23
N VAL A 127 2.51 6.25 -3.26
CA VAL A 127 1.21 6.93 -3.20
C VAL A 127 1.13 7.98 -4.31
N VAL A 128 0.00 7.99 -5.01
CA VAL A 128 -0.32 8.97 -6.06
C VAL A 128 -1.65 9.63 -5.68
N PRO A 129 -1.72 10.99 -5.59
CA PRO A 129 -2.96 11.68 -5.26
C PRO A 129 -4.07 11.37 -6.25
N ASP A 130 -5.31 11.21 -5.76
CA ASP A 130 -6.50 10.90 -6.57
C ASP A 130 -6.37 9.64 -7.44
N ALA A 131 -5.55 8.67 -7.00
CA ALA A 131 -5.31 7.43 -7.75
C ALA A 131 -5.13 6.20 -6.85
N ILE A 132 -5.37 5.03 -7.46
CA ILE A 132 -4.94 3.74 -6.93
C ILE A 132 -3.64 3.35 -7.64
N SER A 133 -2.53 3.44 -6.92
CA SER A 133 -1.23 3.00 -7.38
C SER A 133 -1.00 1.54 -7.02
N VAL A 134 -0.54 0.73 -7.98
CA VAL A 134 -0.18 -0.68 -7.78
C VAL A 134 1.34 -0.92 -7.81
N GLY A 135 2.13 0.15 -7.85
CA GLY A 135 3.59 0.07 -7.94
C GLY A 135 4.28 1.41 -7.76
N ALA A 136 5.49 1.51 -8.28
CA ALA A 136 6.25 2.74 -8.37
C ALA A 136 6.90 2.83 -9.75
N PRO A 137 7.38 3.99 -10.21
CA PRO A 137 8.10 4.11 -11.48
C PRO A 137 9.26 3.10 -11.57
N GLY A 138 9.24 2.24 -12.59
CA GLY A 138 10.22 1.16 -12.79
C GLY A 138 9.98 -0.10 -11.95
N ALA A 139 8.93 -0.12 -11.13
CA ALA A 139 8.49 -1.23 -10.31
C ALA A 139 6.95 -1.39 -10.39
N GLU A 140 6.41 -1.27 -11.60
CA GLU A 140 5.00 -1.45 -11.89
C GLU A 140 4.58 -2.91 -11.71
N ARG A 141 3.33 -3.14 -11.28
CA ARG A 141 2.77 -4.48 -11.14
C ARG A 141 1.66 -4.72 -12.15
N PRO A 142 1.58 -5.92 -12.74
CA PRO A 142 0.44 -6.29 -13.56
C PRO A 142 -0.82 -6.41 -12.69
N ILE A 143 -1.94 -5.94 -13.22
CA ILE A 143 -3.27 -6.27 -12.69
C ILE A 143 -3.77 -7.47 -13.49
N VAL A 144 -3.84 -8.63 -12.84
CA VAL A 144 -4.20 -9.90 -13.48
C VAL A 144 -5.63 -10.32 -13.14
N ASN A 145 -6.20 -11.22 -13.93
CA ASN A 145 -7.58 -11.72 -13.79
C ASN A 145 -8.65 -10.62 -13.95
N VAL A 146 -8.41 -9.66 -14.85
CA VAL A 146 -9.36 -8.60 -15.21
C VAL A 146 -10.33 -9.12 -16.27
N ALA A 147 -11.61 -9.21 -15.92
CA ALA A 147 -12.68 -9.54 -16.88
C ALA A 147 -12.80 -8.43 -17.95
N PRO A 148 -13.32 -8.73 -19.16
CA PRO A 148 -13.53 -7.70 -20.19
C PRO A 148 -14.44 -6.59 -19.68
N GLY A 149 -14.05 -5.33 -19.89
CA GLY A 149 -14.86 -4.17 -19.55
C GLY A 149 -16.07 -4.01 -20.46
N THR A 150 -17.18 -3.52 -19.92
CA THR A 150 -18.47 -3.37 -20.62
C THR A 150 -19.05 -1.96 -20.57
N ALA A 151 -18.78 -1.20 -19.50
CA ALA A 151 -19.14 0.20 -19.36
C ALA A 151 -17.95 1.12 -19.70
N ASP A 152 -18.24 2.40 -19.96
CA ASP A 152 -17.24 3.41 -20.35
C ASP A 152 -16.13 3.61 -19.29
N THR A 153 -16.39 3.25 -18.04
CA THR A 153 -15.45 3.40 -16.91
C THR A 153 -14.79 2.09 -16.49
N ASP A 154 -15.02 1.00 -17.21
CA ASP A 154 -14.41 -0.29 -16.89
C ASP A 154 -12.96 -0.36 -17.41
N ALA A 155 -12.11 -1.07 -16.67
CA ALA A 155 -10.77 -1.38 -17.13
C ALA A 155 -10.82 -2.32 -18.35
N VAL A 156 -10.00 -2.02 -19.36
CA VAL A 156 -9.85 -2.85 -20.57
C VAL A 156 -8.77 -3.90 -20.33
N ASN A 157 -9.04 -5.16 -20.67
CA ASN A 157 -8.05 -6.23 -20.57
C ASN A 157 -7.30 -6.47 -21.90
N MET A 158 -6.25 -7.30 -21.87
CA MET A 158 -5.42 -7.56 -23.07
C MET A 158 -6.20 -8.22 -24.22
N GLN A 159 -7.21 -9.04 -23.92
CA GLN A 159 -8.02 -9.70 -24.96
C GLN A 159 -8.75 -8.65 -25.82
N GLN A 160 -9.39 -7.67 -25.19
CA GLN A 160 -10.10 -6.60 -25.90
C GLN A 160 -9.17 -5.78 -26.80
N PHE A 161 -7.91 -5.57 -26.39
CA PHE A 161 -6.92 -4.89 -27.22
C PHE A 161 -6.48 -5.72 -28.44
N VAL A 162 -6.31 -7.03 -28.28
CA VAL A 162 -6.02 -7.95 -29.40
C VAL A 162 -7.20 -8.03 -30.38
N ASP A 163 -8.42 -8.08 -29.87
CA ASP A 163 -9.63 -8.08 -30.70
C ASP A 163 -9.76 -6.79 -31.51
N PHE A 164 -9.43 -5.64 -30.88
CA PHE A 164 -9.38 -4.35 -31.56
C PHE A 164 -8.33 -4.33 -32.69
N GLN A 165 -7.11 -4.82 -32.45
CA GLN A 165 -6.07 -4.91 -33.49
C GLN A 165 -6.51 -5.80 -34.66
N THR A 166 -7.07 -6.97 -34.34
CA THR A 166 -7.56 -7.91 -35.36
C THR A 166 -8.68 -7.27 -36.20
N GLY A 167 -9.54 -6.48 -35.57
CA GLY A 167 -10.58 -5.72 -36.26
C GLY A 167 -10.04 -4.67 -37.23
N ILE A 168 -8.88 -4.07 -36.95
CA ILE A 168 -8.21 -3.14 -37.86
C ILE A 168 -7.64 -3.87 -39.08
N ASP A 169 -6.89 -4.95 -38.84
CA ASP A 169 -6.23 -5.74 -39.90
C ASP A 169 -7.23 -6.35 -40.87
N THR A 170 -8.44 -6.66 -40.39
CA THR A 170 -9.51 -7.26 -41.18
C THR A 170 -10.56 -6.25 -41.64
N SER A 171 -10.35 -4.95 -41.41
CA SER A 171 -11.34 -3.94 -41.79
C SER A 171 -11.52 -3.91 -43.32
N PRO A 172 -12.77 -3.85 -43.82
CA PRO A 172 -13.05 -3.84 -45.25
C PRO A 172 -12.31 -2.72 -46.01
N ASP A 173 -12.13 -1.57 -45.35
CA ASP A 173 -11.41 -0.43 -45.91
C ASP A 173 -9.91 -0.73 -46.05
N ALA A 174 -9.27 -1.38 -45.07
CA ALA A 174 -7.87 -1.78 -45.16
C ALA A 174 -7.66 -2.78 -46.31
N LEU A 175 -8.53 -3.79 -46.41
CA LEU A 175 -8.49 -4.79 -47.50
C LEU A 175 -8.77 -4.15 -48.87
N ALA A 176 -9.65 -3.16 -48.95
CA ALA A 176 -9.94 -2.43 -50.19
C ALA A 176 -8.74 -1.59 -50.64
N ILE A 177 -8.07 -0.90 -49.71
CA ILE A 177 -6.85 -0.14 -49.99
C ILE A 177 -5.74 -1.08 -50.49
N GLU A 178 -5.55 -2.24 -49.87
CA GLU A 178 -4.56 -3.24 -50.34
C GLU A 178 -4.86 -3.70 -51.78
N ALA A 179 -6.14 -3.93 -52.11
CA ALA A 179 -6.55 -4.30 -53.45
C ALA A 179 -6.33 -3.15 -54.46
N GLU A 180 -6.64 -1.91 -54.09
CA GLU A 180 -6.39 -0.73 -54.92
C GLU A 180 -4.90 -0.51 -55.18
N ILE A 181 -4.05 -0.67 -54.16
CA ILE A 181 -2.59 -0.59 -54.30
C ILE A 181 -2.09 -1.65 -55.29
N ALA A 182 -2.59 -2.88 -55.19
CA ALA A 182 -2.24 -3.95 -56.13
C ALA A 182 -2.66 -3.60 -57.57
N ALA A 183 -3.86 -3.04 -57.77
CA ALA A 183 -4.33 -2.59 -59.06
C ALA A 183 -3.49 -1.45 -59.65
N VAL A 184 -3.09 -0.48 -58.82
CA VAL A 184 -2.21 0.62 -59.22
C VAL A 184 -0.83 0.10 -59.62
N GLN A 185 -0.28 -0.89 -58.91
CA GLN A 185 1.01 -1.50 -59.25
C GLN A 185 0.97 -2.17 -60.63
N ILE A 186 -0.09 -2.93 -60.92
CA ILE A 186 -0.29 -3.52 -62.26
C ILE A 186 -0.31 -2.44 -63.33
N ARG A 187 -1.00 -1.32 -63.08
CA ARG A 187 -1.08 -0.23 -64.05
C ARG A 187 0.26 0.44 -64.29
N ILE A 188 1.09 0.58 -63.26
CA ILE A 188 2.45 1.11 -63.38
C ILE A 188 3.31 0.17 -64.24
N ASP A 189 3.24 -1.14 -64.01
CA ASP A 189 4.00 -2.14 -64.78
C ASP A 189 3.59 -2.14 -66.26
N GLU A 190 2.30 -2.04 -66.56
CA GLU A 190 1.79 -1.88 -67.93
C GLU A 190 2.34 -0.61 -68.61
N LEU A 191 2.37 0.51 -67.90
CA LEU A 191 2.89 1.77 -68.43
C LEU A 191 4.40 1.69 -68.69
N ASN A 192 5.17 1.10 -67.78
CA ASN A 192 6.60 0.88 -67.96
C ASN A 192 6.88 0.03 -69.21
N ASN A 193 6.13 -1.05 -69.41
CA ASN A 193 6.26 -1.88 -70.60
C ASN A 193 5.96 -1.12 -71.89
N ARG A 194 4.91 -0.29 -71.89
CA ARG A 194 4.56 0.55 -73.05
C ARG A 194 5.64 1.60 -73.34
N VAL A 195 6.23 2.21 -72.32
CA VAL A 195 7.33 3.16 -72.48
C VAL A 195 8.56 2.47 -73.07
N ASN A 196 8.90 1.28 -72.60
CA ASN A 196 10.02 0.49 -73.13
C ASN A 196 9.80 0.10 -74.61
N ASP A 197 8.60 -0.34 -74.99
CA ASP A 197 8.27 -0.63 -76.40
C ASP A 197 8.43 0.61 -77.30
N LEU A 198 7.98 1.77 -76.83
CA LEU A 198 8.15 3.02 -77.56
C LEU A 198 9.62 3.41 -77.70
N LEU A 199 10.42 3.19 -76.67
CA LEU A 199 11.86 3.43 -76.71
C LEU A 199 12.54 2.55 -77.77
N ASP A 200 12.23 1.26 -77.79
CA ASP A 200 12.78 0.31 -78.76
C ASP A 200 12.40 0.70 -80.19
N ARG A 201 11.15 1.10 -80.41
CA ARG A 201 10.67 1.56 -81.72
C ARG A 201 11.34 2.84 -82.18
N VAL A 202 11.62 3.78 -81.27
CA VAL A 202 12.34 5.02 -81.59
C VAL A 202 13.80 4.72 -81.92
N ASN A 203 14.45 3.82 -81.17
CA ASN A 203 15.83 3.42 -81.43
C ASN A 203 16.02 2.65 -82.75
N ALA A 204 14.93 2.11 -83.31
CA ALA A 204 14.93 1.38 -84.57
C ALA A 204 14.68 2.25 -85.81
N LEU A 205 14.40 3.55 -85.65
CA LEU A 205 14.21 4.55 -86.73
C LEU A 205 15.53 5.28 -87.07
#